data_AF-A0A8D8FGG6-F1
#
_entry.id   AF-A0A8D8FGG6-F1
#
_cell.length_a   1.000
_cell.length_b   1.000
_cell.length_c   1.000
_cell.angle_alpha   90.00
_cell.angle_beta   90.00
_cell.angle_gamma   90.00
#
_symmetry.space_group_name_H-M   'P 1'
#
loop_
_entity.id
_entity.type
_entity.pdbx_description
1 polymer ?
#
loop_
_entity_poly.entity_id
_entity_poly.type
_entity_poly.pdbx_seq_one_letter_code
_entity_poly.pdbx_strand_id
1 'polypeptide(L)'
;MFLCRKFNEIDRMLGRLSEVLQTAADVLAPPPTALQDFDYHYKLVKNFYVADKTLPKIHINDTNIPVHLEQMLQILIREEQQQQEQAKSATSDDVLDGTPSEPRELSPKTECMDFVLNNRPLDVLVELAANDAPPGARLVILNWIRRLLSCMKSPPLGHASLFQPVQKLVELCNGTLASPYEKEEILFLETVAGLVRKDSILVNLFLKSHHHSAQMLASWKGVAVTKPPVNNPLFQSTKIEYDSRRVSLIKEEPSCEGGSSVAVPDLNEGPAELKCDCDDEEHFILFDAIVSYLDSAVSSG
;
A
#
# COMPACT_ATOMS: atom_id res chain seq x y z
N MET A 1 -67.82 -24.45 4.79
CA MET A 1 -67.35 -23.90 3.50
C MET A 1 -66.86 -22.43 3.55
N PHE A 2 -67.05 -21.68 4.65
CA PHE A 2 -66.65 -20.25 4.71
C PHE A 2 -65.16 -19.97 5.02
N LEU A 3 -64.41 -20.96 5.52
CA LEU A 3 -63.01 -20.78 5.92
C LEU A 3 -62.00 -20.96 4.75
N CYS A 4 -62.31 -21.79 3.75
CA CYS A 4 -61.44 -21.96 2.56
C CYS A 4 -61.39 -20.74 1.63
N ARG A 5 -62.47 -19.94 1.56
CA ARG A 5 -62.50 -18.75 0.69
C ARG A 5 -61.59 -17.62 1.21
N LYS A 6 -61.44 -17.51 2.54
CA LYS A 6 -60.59 -16.48 3.17
C LYS A 6 -59.09 -16.74 2.96
N PHE A 7 -58.66 -18.00 2.93
CA PHE A 7 -57.26 -18.35 2.66
C PHE A 7 -56.85 -18.04 1.21
N ASN A 8 -57.68 -18.41 0.23
CA ASN A 8 -57.41 -18.09 -1.19
C ASN A 8 -57.37 -16.58 -1.49
N GLU A 9 -58.15 -15.77 -0.77
CA GLU A 9 -58.10 -14.31 -0.93
C GLU A 9 -56.77 -13.73 -0.41
N ILE A 10 -56.26 -14.25 0.71
CA ILE A 10 -54.99 -13.81 1.32
C ILE A 10 -53.79 -14.19 0.45
N ASP A 11 -53.76 -15.42 -0.08
CA ASP A 11 -52.68 -15.84 -0.99
C ASP A 11 -52.68 -15.03 -2.30
N ARG A 12 -53.87 -14.67 -2.80
CA ARG A 12 -54.01 -13.77 -3.96
C ARG A 12 -53.55 -12.34 -3.64
N MET A 13 -53.78 -11.85 -2.42
CA MET A 13 -53.29 -10.52 -2.01
C MET A 13 -51.76 -10.51 -1.80
N LEU A 14 -51.19 -11.58 -1.25
CA LEU A 14 -49.74 -11.72 -1.07
C LEU A 14 -49.01 -11.85 -2.40
N GLY A 15 -49.56 -12.60 -3.37
CA GLY A 15 -49.02 -12.69 -4.72
C GLY A 15 -48.98 -11.32 -5.42
N ARG A 16 -50.05 -10.52 -5.29
CA ARG A 16 -50.10 -9.17 -5.87
C ARG A 16 -49.17 -8.17 -5.18
N LEU A 17 -48.96 -8.31 -3.86
CA LEU A 17 -47.95 -7.51 -3.15
C LEU A 17 -46.53 -7.91 -3.57
N SER A 18 -46.27 -9.19 -3.78
CA SER A 18 -45.00 -9.68 -4.33
C SER A 18 -44.75 -9.15 -5.74
N GLU A 19 -45.76 -9.12 -6.60
CA GLU A 19 -45.65 -8.55 -7.95
C GLU A 19 -45.41 -7.04 -7.91
N VAL A 20 -46.10 -6.31 -7.03
CA VAL A 20 -45.88 -4.86 -6.87
C VAL A 20 -44.52 -4.55 -6.26
N LEU A 21 -44.03 -5.35 -5.31
CA LEU A 21 -42.68 -5.23 -4.77
C LEU A 21 -41.61 -5.57 -5.81
N GLN A 22 -41.84 -6.58 -6.64
CA GLN A 22 -40.95 -6.94 -7.74
C GLN A 22 -40.91 -5.82 -8.79
N THR A 23 -42.08 -5.30 -9.17
CA THR A 23 -42.20 -4.18 -10.12
C THR A 23 -41.61 -2.90 -9.54
N ALA A 24 -41.76 -2.65 -8.23
CA ALA A 24 -41.14 -1.51 -7.56
C ALA A 24 -39.62 -1.69 -7.46
N ALA A 25 -39.12 -2.91 -7.22
CA ALA A 25 -37.69 -3.22 -7.25
C ALA A 25 -37.08 -3.02 -8.66
N ASP A 26 -37.85 -3.30 -9.72
CA ASP A 26 -37.46 -3.02 -11.10
C ASP A 26 -37.49 -1.51 -11.45
N VAL A 27 -38.16 -0.69 -10.63
CA VAL A 27 -38.25 0.79 -10.76
C VAL A 27 -37.29 1.52 -9.81
N LEU A 28 -36.68 0.82 -8.85
CA LEU A 28 -35.62 1.38 -8.01
C LEU A 28 -34.34 1.54 -8.84
N ALA A 29 -33.60 2.62 -8.56
CA ALA A 29 -32.26 2.78 -9.13
C ALA A 29 -31.45 1.50 -8.88
N PRO A 30 -30.64 1.04 -9.84
CA PRO A 30 -29.79 -0.13 -9.64
C PRO A 30 -29.00 0.06 -8.34
N PRO A 31 -28.81 -1.01 -7.54
CA PRO A 31 -28.08 -0.91 -6.30
C PRO A 31 -26.72 -0.27 -6.57
N PRO A 32 -26.21 0.57 -5.66
CA PRO A 32 -24.95 1.27 -5.86
C PRO A 32 -23.84 0.26 -6.15
N THR A 33 -22.94 0.62 -7.07
CA THR A 33 -21.77 -0.22 -7.33
C THR A 33 -20.86 -0.23 -6.10
N ALA A 34 -20.01 -1.25 -5.96
CA ALA A 34 -19.06 -1.34 -4.87
C ALA A 34 -18.18 -0.08 -4.75
N LEU A 35 -17.74 0.47 -5.91
CA LEU A 35 -16.97 1.72 -5.95
C LEU A 35 -17.78 2.93 -5.46
N GLN A 36 -19.07 3.03 -5.85
CA GLN A 36 -19.92 4.13 -5.38
C GLN A 36 -20.15 4.07 -3.87
N ASP A 37 -20.35 2.86 -3.34
CA ASP A 37 -20.52 2.63 -1.90
C ASP A 37 -19.21 2.93 -1.12
N PHE A 38 -18.07 2.52 -1.67
CA PHE A 38 -16.76 2.85 -1.12
C PHE A 38 -16.50 4.36 -1.08
N ASP A 39 -16.72 5.05 -2.21
CA ASP A 39 -16.53 6.50 -2.32
C ASP A 39 -17.48 7.27 -1.40
N TYR A 40 -18.73 6.79 -1.24
CA TYR A 40 -19.67 7.33 -0.26
C TYR A 40 -19.13 7.27 1.16
N HIS A 41 -18.68 6.09 1.61
CA HIS A 41 -18.13 5.92 2.95
C HIS A 41 -16.85 6.74 3.17
N TYR A 42 -15.95 6.76 2.18
CA TYR A 42 -14.75 7.57 2.23
C TYR A 42 -15.07 9.06 2.36
N LYS A 43 -16.05 9.57 1.60
CA LYS A 43 -16.49 10.97 1.70
C LYS A 43 -17.01 11.31 3.10
N LEU A 44 -17.71 10.40 3.78
CA LEU A 44 -18.16 10.64 5.15
C LEU A 44 -16.98 10.72 6.14
N VAL A 45 -15.99 9.83 6.01
CA VAL A 45 -14.75 9.88 6.82
C VAL A 45 -13.97 11.17 6.54
N LYS A 46 -13.74 11.50 5.27
CA LYS A 46 -13.01 12.70 4.85
C LYS A 46 -13.72 13.99 5.27
N ASN A 47 -15.05 14.04 5.15
CA ASN A 47 -15.80 15.25 5.48
C ASN A 47 -15.87 15.48 6.99
N PHE A 48 -15.82 14.43 7.82
CA PHE A 48 -15.65 14.60 9.26
C PHE A 48 -14.40 15.43 9.59
N TYR A 49 -13.31 15.21 8.85
CA TYR A 49 -12.06 15.95 9.01
C TYR A 49 -12.14 17.41 8.51
N VAL A 50 -12.82 17.65 7.39
CA VAL A 50 -12.88 18.98 6.75
C VAL A 50 -13.92 19.91 7.39
N ALA A 51 -15.03 19.35 7.89
CA ALA A 51 -16.23 20.14 8.18
C ALA A 51 -16.19 20.93 9.50
N ASP A 52 -15.35 20.58 10.48
CA ASP A 52 -15.44 21.25 11.79
C ASP A 52 -14.11 21.40 12.55
N LYS A 53 -13.52 22.59 12.46
CA LYS A 53 -12.32 22.98 13.23
C LYS A 53 -12.58 23.10 14.74
N THR A 54 -13.83 22.94 15.20
CA THR A 54 -14.23 23.12 16.60
C THR A 54 -14.56 21.82 17.35
N LEU A 55 -14.47 20.66 16.69
CA LEU A 55 -14.75 19.36 17.31
C LEU A 55 -13.52 18.42 17.44
N PRO A 56 -12.59 18.71 18.37
CA PRO A 56 -11.59 17.77 18.85
C PRO A 56 -11.97 17.09 20.18
N LYS A 57 -13.24 17.11 20.62
CA LYS A 57 -13.63 16.65 21.98
C LYS A 57 -14.48 15.39 22.06
N ILE A 58 -15.07 14.93 20.96
CA ILE A 58 -15.89 13.72 20.95
C ILE A 58 -14.98 12.54 20.63
N HIS A 59 -15.04 11.48 21.43
CA HIS A 59 -14.23 10.28 21.19
C HIS A 59 -14.67 9.61 19.89
N ILE A 60 -13.74 9.00 19.14
CA ILE A 60 -14.05 8.45 17.81
C ILE A 60 -15.19 7.41 17.83
N ASN A 61 -15.30 6.63 18.91
CA ASN A 61 -16.35 5.62 19.08
C ASN A 61 -17.76 6.23 19.20
N ASP A 62 -17.87 7.51 19.55
CA ASP A 62 -19.14 8.24 19.61
C ASP A 62 -19.48 8.91 18.26
N THR A 63 -18.72 8.58 17.21
CA THR A 63 -18.94 9.03 15.83
C THR A 63 -19.31 7.84 14.94
N ASN A 64 -19.74 8.13 13.70
CA ASN A 64 -19.96 7.08 12.69
C ASN A 64 -18.69 6.71 11.91
N ILE A 65 -17.53 7.30 12.22
CA ILE A 65 -16.28 7.03 11.49
C ILE A 65 -15.90 5.55 11.53
N PRO A 66 -15.91 4.84 12.70
CA PRO A 66 -15.54 3.44 12.73
C PRO A 66 -16.43 2.56 11.84
N VAL A 67 -17.72 2.89 11.75
CA VAL A 67 -18.69 2.15 10.92
C VAL A 67 -18.35 2.33 9.44
N HIS A 68 -18.09 3.56 9.00
CA HIS A 68 -17.74 3.82 7.59
C HIS A 68 -16.39 3.21 7.21
N LEU A 69 -15.40 3.27 8.10
CA LEU A 69 -14.13 2.58 7.92
C LEU A 69 -14.33 1.07 7.77
N GLU A 70 -15.16 0.46 8.63
CA GLU A 70 -15.45 -0.97 8.52
C GLU A 70 -16.07 -1.32 7.16
N GLN A 71 -17.05 -0.55 6.69
CA GLN A 71 -17.67 -0.79 5.39
C GLN A 71 -16.67 -0.66 4.25
N MET A 72 -15.81 0.36 4.26
CA MET A 72 -14.72 0.50 3.27
C MET A 72 -13.83 -0.73 3.23
N LEU A 73 -13.42 -1.26 4.39
CA LEU A 73 -12.57 -2.45 4.48
C LEU A 73 -13.27 -3.70 3.94
N GLN A 74 -14.54 -3.91 4.32
CA GLN A 74 -15.32 -5.06 3.85
C GLN A 74 -15.52 -5.04 2.34
N ILE A 75 -15.70 -3.86 1.74
CA ILE A 75 -15.78 -3.72 0.29
C ILE A 75 -14.47 -4.17 -0.36
N LEU A 76 -13.31 -3.72 0.12
CA LEU A 76 -12.00 -4.10 -0.42
C LEU A 76 -11.72 -5.60 -0.29
N ILE A 77 -12.03 -6.19 0.87
CA ILE A 77 -11.84 -7.63 1.10
C ILE A 77 -12.74 -8.44 0.16
N ARG A 78 -14.01 -8.04 0.01
CA ARG A 78 -14.96 -8.71 -0.88
C ARG A 78 -14.54 -8.60 -2.35
N GLU A 79 -14.06 -7.42 -2.76
CA GLU A 79 -13.53 -7.20 -4.10
C GLU A 79 -12.38 -8.19 -4.40
N GLU A 80 -11.40 -8.32 -3.50
CA GLU A 80 -10.29 -9.26 -3.69
C GLU A 80 -10.76 -10.73 -3.76
N GLN A 81 -11.75 -11.11 -2.95
CA GLN A 81 -12.32 -12.46 -2.95
C GLN A 81 -13.03 -12.80 -4.27
N GLN A 82 -13.87 -11.88 -4.76
CA GLN A 82 -14.59 -12.06 -6.03
C GLN A 82 -13.65 -12.20 -7.22
N GLN A 83 -12.54 -11.44 -7.22
CA GLN A 83 -11.53 -11.54 -8.27
C GLN A 83 -10.85 -12.91 -8.29
N GLN A 84 -10.57 -13.49 -7.12
CA GLN A 84 -9.97 -14.82 -7.03
C GLN A 84 -10.94 -15.92 -7.44
N GLU A 85 -12.23 -15.77 -7.17
CA GLU A 85 -13.26 -16.69 -7.63
C GLU A 85 -13.39 -16.67 -9.15
N GLN A 86 -13.40 -15.49 -9.75
CA GLN A 86 -13.42 -15.30 -11.21
C GLN A 86 -12.15 -15.86 -11.88
N ALA A 87 -10.98 -15.63 -11.27
CA ALA A 87 -9.72 -16.18 -11.78
C ALA A 87 -9.68 -17.71 -11.75
N LYS A 88 -10.37 -18.34 -10.79
CA LYS A 88 -10.48 -19.80 -10.70
C LYS A 88 -11.48 -20.38 -11.70
N SER A 89 -12.64 -19.74 -11.89
CA SER A 89 -13.65 -20.21 -12.85
C SER A 89 -13.20 -20.07 -14.31
N ALA A 90 -12.34 -19.09 -14.61
CA ALA A 90 -11.73 -18.96 -15.93
C ALA A 90 -10.75 -20.10 -16.28
N THR A 91 -10.28 -20.88 -15.30
CA THR A 91 -9.31 -21.96 -15.53
C THR A 91 -9.93 -23.35 -15.71
N SER A 92 -11.25 -23.52 -15.52
CA SER A 92 -11.91 -24.84 -15.56
C SER A 92 -12.66 -25.18 -16.85
N ASP A 93 -13.03 -24.21 -17.70
CA ASP A 93 -14.05 -24.43 -18.74
C ASP A 93 -13.58 -24.24 -20.21
N ASP A 94 -12.30 -23.88 -20.48
CA ASP A 94 -11.81 -23.61 -21.85
C ASP A 94 -11.13 -24.81 -22.53
N VAL A 95 -11.83 -25.95 -22.60
CA VAL A 95 -11.61 -26.93 -23.67
C VAL A 95 -12.98 -27.44 -24.12
N LEU A 96 -13.29 -27.25 -25.41
CA LEU A 96 -14.46 -27.74 -26.18
C LEU A 96 -15.53 -26.70 -26.53
N ASP A 97 -15.22 -25.63 -27.29
CA ASP A 97 -15.95 -25.35 -28.55
C ASP A 97 -15.28 -24.24 -29.37
N GLY A 98 -15.09 -24.48 -30.66
CA GLY A 98 -14.30 -23.65 -31.59
C GLY A 98 -15.05 -22.44 -32.15
N THR A 99 -15.80 -21.70 -31.32
CA THR A 99 -16.56 -20.53 -31.78
C THR A 99 -15.85 -19.24 -31.37
N PRO A 100 -15.54 -18.31 -32.29
CA PRO A 100 -14.92 -17.02 -31.95
C PRO A 100 -15.95 -16.16 -31.21
N SER A 101 -15.94 -16.27 -29.88
CA SER A 101 -16.70 -15.38 -29.01
C SER A 101 -15.92 -14.07 -28.90
N GLU A 102 -16.64 -12.96 -28.96
CA GLU A 102 -16.14 -11.60 -28.81
C GLU A 102 -15.13 -11.46 -27.66
N PRO A 103 -14.16 -10.51 -27.73
CA PRO A 103 -13.16 -10.35 -26.69
C PRO A 103 -13.86 -10.12 -25.35
N ARG A 104 -13.84 -11.14 -24.48
CA ARG A 104 -14.24 -11.03 -23.08
C ARG A 104 -13.30 -10.01 -22.44
N GLU A 105 -13.73 -8.74 -22.40
CA GLU A 105 -13.21 -7.72 -21.50
C GLU A 105 -13.59 -8.09 -20.06
N LEU A 106 -13.02 -9.17 -19.54
CA LEU A 106 -13.16 -9.58 -18.15
C LEU A 106 -11.77 -9.57 -17.51
N SER A 107 -11.12 -8.41 -17.56
CA SER A 107 -10.16 -8.11 -16.50
C SER A 107 -10.94 -8.00 -15.19
N PRO A 108 -10.52 -8.66 -14.10
CA PRO A 108 -11.13 -8.48 -12.79
C PRO A 108 -11.16 -6.98 -12.48
N LYS A 109 -12.36 -6.43 -12.30
CA LYS A 109 -12.54 -5.01 -11.97
C LYS A 109 -12.05 -4.77 -10.54
N THR A 110 -10.88 -4.18 -10.40
CA THR A 110 -10.26 -3.70 -9.15
C THR A 110 -10.65 -2.27 -8.83
N GLU A 111 -11.90 -1.88 -9.11
CA GLU A 111 -12.32 -0.47 -9.10
C GLU A 111 -12.14 0.20 -7.72
N CYS A 112 -12.37 -0.52 -6.62
CA CYS A 112 -12.24 0.03 -5.27
C CYS A 112 -10.77 0.12 -4.84
N MET A 113 -9.95 -0.90 -5.09
CA MET A 113 -8.52 -0.81 -4.81
C MET A 113 -7.85 0.26 -5.70
N ASP A 114 -8.21 0.34 -6.97
CA ASP A 114 -7.72 1.40 -7.87
C ASP A 114 -8.10 2.79 -7.36
N PHE A 115 -9.29 2.94 -6.78
CA PHE A 115 -9.65 4.17 -6.09
C PHE A 115 -8.71 4.47 -4.92
N VAL A 116 -8.38 3.48 -4.08
CA VAL A 116 -7.42 3.65 -2.97
C VAL A 116 -6.04 4.06 -3.49
N LEU A 117 -5.55 3.41 -4.55
CA LEU A 117 -4.25 3.69 -5.13
C LEU A 117 -4.18 5.09 -5.76
N ASN A 118 -5.26 5.55 -6.39
CA ASN A 118 -5.28 6.85 -7.09
C ASN A 118 -5.64 8.03 -6.19
N ASN A 119 -6.58 7.87 -5.26
CA ASN A 119 -7.11 8.96 -4.44
C ASN A 119 -6.48 9.05 -3.04
N ARG A 120 -5.63 8.08 -2.69
CA ARG A 120 -4.83 8.04 -1.47
C ARG A 120 -5.63 8.30 -0.18
N PRO A 121 -6.75 7.61 0.06
CA PRO A 121 -7.56 7.81 1.26
C PRO A 121 -6.78 7.53 2.56
N LEU A 122 -5.75 6.69 2.49
CA LEU A 122 -4.90 6.34 3.62
C LEU A 122 -4.08 7.52 4.15
N ASP A 123 -3.73 8.51 3.33
CA ASP A 123 -3.01 9.69 3.82
C ASP A 123 -3.86 10.47 4.82
N VAL A 124 -5.17 10.60 4.55
CA VAL A 124 -6.13 11.22 5.47
C VAL A 124 -6.23 10.44 6.77
N LEU A 125 -6.22 9.09 6.69
CA LEU A 125 -6.23 8.24 7.88
C LEU A 125 -4.94 8.41 8.70
N VAL A 126 -3.78 8.51 8.05
CA VAL A 126 -2.53 8.75 8.79
C VAL A 126 -2.54 10.11 9.48
N GLU A 127 -3.08 11.16 8.85
CA GLU A 127 -3.26 12.46 9.52
C GLU A 127 -4.18 12.37 10.74
N LEU A 128 -5.29 11.63 10.66
CA LEU A 128 -6.19 11.39 11.79
C LEU A 128 -5.48 10.64 12.93
N ALA A 129 -4.67 9.63 12.61
CA ALA A 129 -3.93 8.84 13.60
C ALA A 129 -2.77 9.62 14.23
N ALA A 130 -2.07 10.44 13.44
CA ALA A 130 -0.98 11.29 13.93
C ALA A 130 -1.49 12.31 14.95
N ASN A 131 -2.62 12.95 14.63
CA ASN A 131 -3.23 13.98 15.48
C ASN A 131 -4.07 13.40 16.63
N ASP A 132 -4.39 12.10 16.59
CA ASP A 132 -5.39 11.44 17.43
C ASP A 132 -6.66 12.29 17.62
N ALA A 133 -7.14 12.85 16.51
CA ALA A 133 -8.25 13.77 16.47
C ALA A 133 -9.29 13.25 15.47
N PRO A 134 -10.44 12.73 15.93
CA PRO A 134 -10.93 12.71 17.31
C PRO A 134 -10.16 11.75 18.23
N PRO A 135 -10.17 11.92 19.57
CA PRO A 135 -9.49 11.02 20.50
C PRO A 135 -9.85 9.56 20.25
N GLY A 136 -8.84 8.68 20.21
CA GLY A 136 -8.99 7.27 19.85
C GLY A 136 -8.89 6.97 18.36
N ALA A 137 -8.74 7.98 17.50
CA ALA A 137 -8.53 7.81 16.07
C ALA A 137 -7.32 6.94 15.77
N ARG A 138 -6.20 7.13 16.49
CA ARG A 138 -4.99 6.32 16.30
C ARG A 138 -5.28 4.83 16.45
N LEU A 139 -5.97 4.44 17.52
CA LEU A 139 -6.36 3.05 17.78
C LEU A 139 -7.17 2.45 16.62
N VAL A 140 -8.22 3.16 16.20
CA VAL A 140 -9.13 2.68 15.14
C VAL A 140 -8.39 2.53 13.81
N ILE A 141 -7.53 3.49 13.47
CA ILE A 141 -6.81 3.51 12.19
C ILE A 141 -5.68 2.49 12.15
N LEU A 142 -4.91 2.32 13.24
CA LEU A 142 -3.90 1.25 13.32
C LEU A 142 -4.54 -0.12 13.15
N ASN A 143 -5.68 -0.37 13.82
CA ASN A 143 -6.40 -1.63 13.68
C ASN A 143 -6.97 -1.80 12.26
N TRP A 144 -7.50 -0.74 11.65
CA TRP A 144 -8.02 -0.78 10.29
C TRP A 144 -6.93 -1.13 9.27
N ILE A 145 -5.76 -0.47 9.33
CA ILE A 145 -4.65 -0.72 8.41
C ILE A 145 -4.05 -2.11 8.66
N ARG A 146 -3.90 -2.51 9.93
CA ARG A 146 -3.53 -3.87 10.30
C ARG A 146 -4.43 -4.91 9.64
N ARG A 147 -5.76 -4.72 9.69
CA ARG A 147 -6.73 -5.64 9.07
C ARG A 147 -6.70 -5.58 7.54
N LEU A 148 -6.53 -4.40 6.95
CA LEU A 148 -6.30 -4.28 5.50
C LEU A 148 -5.10 -5.15 5.07
N LEU A 149 -3.99 -5.03 5.78
CA LEU A 149 -2.75 -5.73 5.49
C LEU A 149 -2.80 -7.25 5.75
N SER A 150 -3.55 -7.68 6.77
CA SER A 150 -3.60 -9.10 7.17
C SER A 150 -4.76 -9.89 6.58
N CYS A 151 -5.88 -9.24 6.24
CA CYS A 151 -7.05 -9.90 5.65
C CYS A 151 -7.00 -9.96 4.12
N MET A 152 -6.24 -9.09 3.46
CA MET A 152 -5.97 -9.21 2.03
C MET A 152 -4.91 -10.29 1.77
N LYS A 153 -5.11 -11.11 0.75
CA LYS A 153 -4.17 -12.17 0.39
C LYS A 153 -2.91 -11.61 -0.26
N SER A 154 -3.06 -10.55 -1.07
CA SER A 154 -1.97 -9.87 -1.76
C SER A 154 -2.19 -8.35 -1.75
N PRO A 155 -2.05 -7.68 -0.59
CA PRO A 155 -2.14 -6.23 -0.54
C PRO A 155 -1.02 -5.62 -1.40
N PRO A 156 -1.30 -4.60 -2.23
CA PRO A 156 -0.31 -4.00 -3.13
C PRO A 156 0.66 -3.06 -2.37
N LEU A 157 1.37 -3.60 -1.38
CA LEU A 157 2.27 -2.86 -0.50
C LEU A 157 3.48 -2.27 -1.25
N GLY A 158 3.81 -2.72 -2.46
CA GLY A 158 4.79 -2.04 -3.31
C GLY A 158 4.33 -0.68 -3.84
N HIS A 159 3.03 -0.37 -3.80
CA HIS A 159 2.48 0.87 -4.33
C HIS A 159 2.62 2.03 -3.33
N ALA A 160 3.05 3.19 -3.80
CA ALA A 160 3.28 4.40 -2.99
C ALA A 160 2.11 4.78 -2.08
N SER A 161 0.90 4.68 -2.60
CA SER A 161 -0.34 4.99 -1.87
C SER A 161 -0.67 4.03 -0.72
N LEU A 162 0.02 2.89 -0.59
CA LEU A 162 -0.07 2.01 0.58
C LEU A 162 1.17 2.11 1.44
N PHE A 163 2.35 1.99 0.83
CA PHE A 163 3.59 1.84 1.61
C PHE A 163 3.94 3.13 2.37
N GLN A 164 3.78 4.30 1.76
CA GLN A 164 4.08 5.58 2.42
C GLN A 164 3.22 5.78 3.69
N PRO A 165 1.89 5.58 3.64
CA PRO A 165 1.07 5.55 4.85
C PRO A 165 1.52 4.54 5.90
N VAL A 166 1.87 3.32 5.49
CA VAL A 166 2.34 2.27 6.41
C VAL A 166 3.67 2.67 7.07
N GLN A 167 4.63 3.21 6.31
CA GLN A 167 5.89 3.72 6.86
C GLN A 167 5.65 4.83 7.90
N LYS A 168 4.81 5.82 7.57
CA LYS A 168 4.47 6.90 8.52
C LYS A 168 3.85 6.35 9.81
N LEU A 169 3.04 5.30 9.74
CA LEU A 169 2.47 4.67 10.93
C LEU A 169 3.51 3.88 11.72
N VAL A 170 4.47 3.24 11.06
CA VAL A 170 5.61 2.62 11.73
C VAL A 170 6.41 3.67 12.50
N GLU A 171 6.67 4.84 11.89
CA GLU A 171 7.33 5.96 12.57
C GLU A 171 6.51 6.52 13.74
N LEU A 172 5.18 6.54 13.64
CA LEU A 172 4.30 6.92 14.75
C LEU A 172 4.32 5.91 15.90
N CYS A 173 4.53 4.62 15.60
CA CYS A 173 4.68 3.54 16.57
C CYS A 173 6.14 3.48 17.07
N ASN A 174 6.60 4.54 17.70
CA ASN A 174 7.89 4.55 18.39
C ASN A 174 7.63 4.53 19.90
N GLY A 175 8.12 3.50 20.59
CA GLY A 175 7.93 3.33 22.03
C GLY A 175 8.67 4.37 22.90
N THR A 176 9.09 5.51 22.32
CA THR A 176 9.83 6.57 23.02
C THR A 176 8.91 7.44 23.90
N LEU A 177 7.63 7.53 23.54
CA LEU A 177 6.61 8.22 24.33
C LEU A 177 5.53 7.22 24.73
N ALA A 178 5.18 7.22 26.02
CA ALA A 178 4.10 6.40 26.54
C ALA A 178 2.79 6.73 25.80
N SER A 179 2.22 5.73 25.14
CA SER A 179 0.98 5.84 24.37
C SER A 179 -0.12 5.05 25.07
N PRO A 180 -1.38 5.53 25.14
CA PRO A 180 -2.49 4.71 25.63
C PRO A 180 -2.82 3.56 24.67
N TYR A 181 -2.17 3.49 23.50
CA TYR A 181 -2.42 2.55 22.42
C TYR A 181 -1.24 1.59 22.14
N GLU A 182 -0.28 1.48 23.06
CA GLU A 182 0.94 0.65 22.91
C GLU A 182 0.63 -0.77 22.42
N LYS A 183 -0.43 -1.39 22.97
CA LYS A 183 -0.86 -2.72 22.55
C LYS A 183 -1.21 -2.77 21.07
N GLU A 184 -1.99 -1.83 20.57
CA GLU A 184 -2.40 -1.75 19.18
C GLU A 184 -1.25 -1.36 18.24
N GLU A 185 -0.34 -0.50 18.71
CA GLU A 185 0.90 -0.13 18.02
C GLU A 185 1.79 -1.37 17.82
N ILE A 186 2.01 -2.17 18.87
CA ILE A 186 2.78 -3.43 18.79
C ILE A 186 2.11 -4.44 17.85
N LEU A 187 0.80 -4.61 17.93
CA LEU A 187 0.06 -5.53 17.04
C LEU A 187 0.12 -5.10 15.58
N PHE A 188 0.15 -3.78 15.31
CA PHE A 188 0.37 -3.25 13.98
C PHE A 188 1.79 -3.55 13.49
N LEU A 189 2.83 -3.25 14.29
CA LEU A 189 4.23 -3.54 13.97
C LEU A 189 4.46 -5.03 13.72
N GLU A 190 3.88 -5.90 14.54
CA GLU A 190 3.93 -7.36 14.36
C GLU A 190 3.36 -7.78 13.00
N THR A 191 2.26 -7.15 12.58
CA THR A 191 1.60 -7.45 11.30
C THR A 191 2.49 -7.04 10.13
N VAL A 192 3.10 -5.85 10.19
CA VAL A 192 4.05 -5.38 9.17
C VAL A 192 5.29 -6.28 9.12
N ALA A 193 5.86 -6.63 10.27
CA ALA A 193 6.98 -7.57 10.35
C ALA A 193 6.63 -8.96 9.81
N GLY A 194 5.40 -9.43 10.05
CA GLY A 194 4.87 -10.66 9.47
C GLY A 194 4.82 -10.65 7.95
N LEU A 195 4.44 -9.51 7.34
CA LEU A 195 4.45 -9.34 5.89
C LEU A 195 5.87 -9.35 5.32
N VAL A 196 6.79 -8.61 5.94
CA VAL A 196 8.21 -8.59 5.53
C VAL A 196 8.86 -9.97 5.66
N ARG A 197 8.48 -10.74 6.70
CA ARG A 197 8.94 -12.12 6.86
C ARG A 197 8.39 -13.04 5.77
N LYS A 198 7.14 -12.84 5.34
CA LYS A 198 6.48 -13.63 4.31
C LYS A 198 7.04 -13.32 2.91
N ASP A 199 7.37 -12.06 2.65
CA ASP A 199 7.96 -11.60 1.40
C ASP A 199 9.14 -10.66 1.69
N SER A 200 10.35 -11.23 1.64
CA SER A 200 11.58 -10.54 2.02
C SER A 200 11.94 -9.37 1.11
N ILE A 201 11.34 -9.25 -0.09
CA ILE A 201 11.58 -8.10 -0.96
C ILE A 201 11.04 -6.80 -0.36
N LEU A 202 10.03 -6.92 0.52
CA LEU A 202 9.40 -5.80 1.22
C LEU A 202 10.34 -5.13 2.22
N VAL A 203 11.44 -5.77 2.63
CA VAL A 203 12.46 -5.17 3.51
C VAL A 203 12.92 -3.82 2.97
N ASN A 204 13.10 -3.71 1.64
CA ASN A 204 13.56 -2.49 0.97
C ASN A 204 12.61 -1.31 1.19
N LEU A 205 11.33 -1.56 1.46
CA LEU A 205 10.34 -0.51 1.73
C LEU A 205 10.49 0.11 3.12
N PHE A 206 11.34 -0.42 4.00
CA PHE A 206 11.52 0.08 5.37
C PHE A 206 12.97 0.48 5.67
N LEU A 207 13.84 0.54 4.65
CA LEU A 207 15.18 1.12 4.76
C LEU A 207 15.11 2.64 4.54
N LYS A 208 15.78 3.44 5.39
CA LYS A 208 15.76 4.92 5.25
C LYS A 208 16.27 5.40 3.87
N SER A 209 17.28 4.74 3.31
CA SER A 209 17.86 5.08 1.99
C SER A 209 16.86 4.95 0.82
N HIS A 210 15.77 4.18 1.02
CA HIS A 210 14.71 4.04 0.02
C HIS A 210 13.62 5.13 0.08
N HIS A 211 13.58 6.02 1.07
CA HIS A 211 12.62 7.13 1.06
C HIS A 211 12.84 8.06 -0.16
N HIS A 212 14.10 8.28 -0.57
CA HIS A 212 14.43 9.08 -1.75
C HIS A 212 14.18 8.35 -3.08
N SER A 213 14.55 7.07 -3.17
CA SER A 213 14.36 6.29 -4.41
C SER A 213 12.90 5.89 -4.64
N ALA A 214 12.11 5.70 -3.59
CA ALA A 214 10.67 5.42 -3.73
C ALA A 214 9.85 6.69 -4.06
N GLN A 215 10.28 7.88 -3.62
CA GLN A 215 9.77 9.16 -4.16
C GLN A 215 10.10 9.32 -5.65
N MET A 216 11.30 8.92 -6.08
CA MET A 216 11.68 8.90 -7.50
C MET A 216 10.81 7.92 -8.32
N LEU A 217 10.59 6.70 -7.82
CA LEU A 217 9.72 5.71 -8.47
C LEU A 217 8.26 6.15 -8.52
N ALA A 218 7.76 6.84 -7.48
CA ALA A 218 6.40 7.40 -7.46
C ALA A 218 6.25 8.59 -8.42
N SER A 219 7.32 9.31 -8.72
CA SER A 219 7.35 10.37 -9.74
C SER A 219 7.43 9.81 -11.17
N TRP A 220 7.64 8.51 -11.37
CA TRP A 220 7.70 7.88 -12.69
C TRP A 220 6.30 7.55 -13.23
N LYS A 221 5.43 8.55 -13.36
CA LYS A 221 4.36 8.50 -14.36
C LYS A 221 4.95 9.01 -15.68
N GLY A 222 5.35 8.09 -16.57
CA GLY A 222 5.52 8.42 -17.99
C GLY A 222 6.76 7.94 -18.74
N VAL A 223 7.57 7.00 -18.25
CA VAL A 223 8.64 6.40 -19.09
C VAL A 223 8.18 5.05 -19.62
N ALA A 224 7.39 5.09 -20.69
CA ALA A 224 7.30 3.96 -21.60
C ALA A 224 8.71 3.69 -22.17
N VAL A 225 9.14 2.42 -22.17
CA VAL A 225 10.28 1.82 -22.87
C VAL A 225 11.11 2.84 -23.68
N THR A 226 12.05 3.51 -23.01
CA THR A 226 13.06 4.28 -23.75
C THR A 226 14.14 3.31 -24.19
N LYS A 227 14.42 3.33 -25.49
CA LYS A 227 15.51 2.58 -26.12
C LYS A 227 16.78 2.78 -25.28
N PRO A 228 17.64 1.74 -25.15
CA PRO A 228 18.88 1.85 -24.39
C PRO A 228 19.69 3.06 -24.88
N PRO A 229 20.31 3.83 -23.96
CA PRO A 229 21.08 5.01 -24.33
C PRO A 229 22.22 4.60 -25.27
N VAL A 230 22.11 5.05 -26.52
CA VAL A 230 23.13 4.79 -27.55
C VAL A 230 24.32 5.68 -27.24
N ASN A 231 25.53 5.10 -27.20
CA ASN A 231 26.81 5.74 -26.84
C ASN A 231 27.13 5.83 -25.34
N ASN A 232 26.63 4.94 -24.51
CA ASN A 232 27.21 4.75 -23.18
C ASN A 232 28.44 3.82 -23.28
N PRO A 233 29.67 4.29 -22.94
CA PRO A 233 30.88 3.48 -23.02
C PRO A 233 30.85 2.23 -22.10
N LEU A 234 29.95 2.19 -21.11
CA LEU A 234 29.71 0.99 -20.28
C LEU A 234 29.06 -0.18 -21.04
N PHE A 235 28.44 0.07 -22.19
CA PHE A 235 27.73 -0.95 -22.99
C PHE A 235 28.34 -1.18 -24.38
N GLN A 236 29.48 -0.55 -24.67
CA GLN A 236 30.27 -0.93 -25.83
C GLN A 236 30.98 -2.25 -25.49
N SER A 237 30.44 -3.36 -25.98
CA SER A 237 31.16 -4.64 -26.01
C SER A 237 32.44 -4.45 -26.81
N THR A 238 33.54 -4.14 -26.13
CA THR A 238 34.86 -4.42 -26.65
C THR A 238 34.91 -5.93 -26.84
N LYS A 239 35.05 -6.37 -28.10
CA LYS A 239 35.46 -7.74 -28.39
C LYS A 239 36.80 -7.95 -27.71
N ILE A 240 36.78 -8.47 -26.49
CA ILE A 240 37.94 -9.02 -25.84
C ILE A 240 38.21 -10.33 -26.57
N GLU A 241 39.13 -10.28 -27.54
CA GLU A 241 39.78 -11.49 -28.04
C GLU A 241 40.49 -12.14 -26.86
N TYR A 242 40.06 -13.36 -26.52
CA TYR A 242 40.62 -14.16 -25.45
C TYR A 242 41.95 -14.75 -25.93
N ASP A 243 43.04 -14.00 -25.83
CA ASP A 243 44.38 -14.59 -25.93
C ASP A 243 44.69 -15.30 -24.60
N SER A 244 44.66 -16.63 -24.66
CA SER A 244 44.94 -17.53 -23.54
C SER A 244 46.42 -17.48 -23.17
N ARG A 245 46.86 -16.53 -22.34
CA ARG A 245 48.15 -16.62 -21.63
C ARG A 245 48.08 -16.11 -20.20
N ARG A 246 48.00 -17.10 -19.28
CA ARG A 246 48.52 -17.14 -17.91
C ARG A 246 48.48 -15.82 -17.10
N VAL A 247 47.50 -15.73 -16.21
CA VAL A 247 47.60 -14.85 -15.04
C VAL A 247 48.67 -15.43 -14.09
N SER A 248 49.79 -14.74 -13.97
CA SER A 248 50.79 -14.98 -12.92
C SER A 248 50.66 -13.86 -11.89
N LEU A 249 50.28 -14.22 -10.66
CA LEU A 249 50.35 -13.32 -9.52
C LEU A 249 51.82 -13.01 -9.21
N ILE A 250 52.22 -11.75 -9.39
CA ILE A 250 53.43 -11.20 -8.78
C ILE A 250 53.01 -9.97 -7.97
N LYS A 251 53.43 -9.99 -6.71
CA LYS A 251 53.34 -8.92 -5.72
C LYS A 251 54.66 -8.17 -5.74
N GLU A 252 54.69 -6.88 -6.08
CA GLU A 252 55.83 -6.01 -5.76
C GLU A 252 55.39 -4.58 -5.45
N GLU A 253 56.08 -3.97 -4.48
CA GLU A 253 55.91 -2.60 -4.01
C GLU A 253 56.83 -1.59 -4.76
N PRO A 254 57.14 -0.37 -4.26
CA PRO A 254 57.05 0.86 -5.04
C PRO A 254 58.40 1.32 -5.61
N SER A 255 58.39 1.97 -6.77
CA SER A 255 59.54 2.80 -7.18
C SER A 255 59.15 3.90 -8.15
N CYS A 256 59.73 5.06 -7.88
CA CYS A 256 59.56 6.36 -8.50
C CYS A 256 60.23 6.47 -9.89
N GLU A 257 59.77 7.44 -10.70
CA GLU A 257 60.56 8.49 -11.39
C GLU A 257 60.02 8.87 -12.80
N GLY A 258 59.93 10.20 -13.02
CA GLY A 258 60.00 10.93 -14.30
C GLY A 258 58.81 10.77 -15.26
N GLY A 259 58.04 11.78 -15.67
CA GLY A 259 58.28 13.21 -15.79
C GLY A 259 57.94 13.64 -17.22
N SER A 260 56.83 14.36 -17.44
CA SER A 260 56.75 15.38 -18.49
C SER A 260 55.50 16.26 -18.33
N SER A 261 55.74 17.56 -18.34
CA SER A 261 54.88 18.69 -18.00
C SER A 261 53.93 19.11 -19.13
N VAL A 262 52.66 19.39 -18.81
CA VAL A 262 51.87 20.43 -19.52
C VAL A 262 50.88 21.12 -18.57
N ALA A 263 51.08 22.44 -18.42
CA ALA A 263 50.18 23.55 -18.05
C ALA A 263 49.07 23.34 -17.00
N VAL A 264 49.26 24.01 -15.86
CA VAL A 264 48.25 24.32 -14.84
C VAL A 264 47.57 25.65 -15.19
N PRO A 265 46.23 25.76 -15.27
CA PRO A 265 45.53 26.96 -14.87
C PRO A 265 45.20 26.84 -13.37
N ASP A 266 45.68 27.84 -12.63
CA ASP A 266 45.42 28.06 -11.22
C ASP A 266 43.91 28.26 -10.99
N LEU A 267 43.27 27.26 -10.38
CA LEU A 267 41.97 27.40 -9.72
C LEU A 267 42.14 26.86 -8.31
N ASN A 268 42.36 27.82 -7.42
CA ASN A 268 42.35 27.70 -5.98
C ASN A 268 40.97 27.18 -5.49
N GLU A 269 40.77 25.87 -5.51
CA GLU A 269 39.81 25.16 -4.65
C GLU A 269 40.55 23.97 -4.06
N GLY A 270 40.67 23.96 -2.72
CA GLY A 270 41.23 22.82 -2.00
C GLY A 270 40.47 21.53 -2.33
N PRO A 271 41.04 20.34 -2.08
CA PRO A 271 40.28 19.12 -2.25
C PRO A 271 39.08 19.21 -1.32
N ALA A 272 37.90 19.49 -1.89
CA ALA A 272 36.66 19.12 -1.25
C ALA A 272 36.78 17.62 -1.09
N GLU A 273 37.07 17.19 0.14
CA GLU A 273 36.91 15.81 0.54
C GLU A 273 35.55 15.40 -0.03
N LEU A 274 35.58 14.53 -1.04
CA LEU A 274 34.45 13.69 -1.38
C LEU A 274 34.23 12.85 -0.13
N LYS A 275 33.50 13.43 0.82
CA LYS A 275 33.02 12.74 1.99
C LYS A 275 32.10 11.67 1.41
N CYS A 276 32.62 10.45 1.32
CA CYS A 276 31.81 9.24 1.26
C CYS A 276 30.80 9.44 2.38
N ASP A 277 29.55 9.74 2.05
CA ASP A 277 28.44 9.94 2.98
C ASP A 277 28.00 8.57 3.52
N CYS A 278 28.98 7.88 4.09
CA CYS A 278 28.96 6.50 4.51
C CYS A 278 28.73 6.43 6.03
N ASP A 279 28.36 7.58 6.64
CA ASP A 279 27.91 7.74 8.02
C ASP A 279 26.38 7.59 8.17
N ASP A 280 25.64 7.44 7.06
CA ASP A 280 24.23 7.03 7.12
C ASP A 280 24.18 5.52 7.42
N GLU A 281 24.23 5.16 8.72
CA GLU A 281 23.79 3.83 9.13
C GLU A 281 22.43 3.58 8.49
N GLU A 282 22.31 2.50 7.72
CA GLU A 282 21.07 2.10 7.07
C GLU A 282 20.04 1.74 8.14
N HIS A 283 19.37 2.76 8.67
CA HIS A 283 18.36 2.59 9.71
C HIS A 283 17.14 1.91 9.09
N PHE A 284 16.77 0.78 9.67
CA PHE A 284 15.61 0.01 9.29
C PHE A 284 14.46 0.38 10.21
N ILE A 285 13.61 1.31 9.76
CA ILE A 285 12.62 2.01 10.61
C ILE A 285 11.68 1.05 11.34
N LEU A 286 11.39 -0.11 10.74
CA LEU A 286 10.54 -1.14 11.34
C LEU A 286 11.24 -1.82 12.52
N PHE A 287 12.53 -2.11 12.41
CA PHE A 287 13.28 -2.71 13.51
C PHE A 287 13.54 -1.71 14.61
N ASP A 288 13.91 -0.47 14.27
CA ASP A 288 14.09 0.61 15.24
C ASP A 288 12.82 0.83 16.08
N ALA A 289 11.65 0.84 15.43
CA ALA A 289 10.35 0.91 16.09
C ALA A 289 10.13 -0.28 17.04
N ILE A 290 10.35 -1.52 16.59
CA ILE A 290 10.17 -2.71 17.44
C ILE A 290 11.10 -2.70 18.65
N VAL A 291 12.39 -2.40 18.45
CA VAL A 291 13.39 -2.35 19.53
C VAL A 291 13.02 -1.28 20.55
N SER A 292 12.50 -0.13 20.11
CA SER A 292 12.09 0.94 21.04
C SER A 292 11.04 0.50 22.08
N TYR A 293 10.10 -0.40 21.71
CA TYR A 293 9.15 -0.95 22.70
C TYR A 293 9.78 -1.98 23.64
N LEU A 294 10.76 -2.75 23.16
CA LEU A 294 11.48 -3.71 23.98
C LEU A 294 12.31 -2.99 25.05
N ASP A 295 13.02 -1.92 24.67
CA ASP A 295 13.85 -1.13 25.59
C ASP A 295 13.00 -0.37 26.62
N SER A 296 11.84 0.15 26.21
CA SER A 296 10.89 0.80 27.12
C SER A 296 10.28 -0.16 28.15
N ALA A 297 10.03 -1.42 27.76
CA ALA A 297 9.57 -2.47 28.68
C ALA A 297 10.65 -2.85 29.72
N VAL A 298 11.93 -2.84 29.33
CA VAL A 298 13.05 -3.13 30.25
C VAL A 298 13.29 -1.98 31.23
N SER A 299 13.06 -0.74 30.82
CA SER A 299 13.28 0.46 31.66
C SER A 299 12.21 0.68 32.74
N SER A 300 11.09 -0.04 32.68
CA SER A 300 9.94 0.12 33.58
C SER A 300 9.83 -0.95 34.68
N GLY A 301 10.79 -1.89 34.77
CA GLY A 301 10.90 -2.91 35.83
C GLY A 301 12.01 -2.61 36.83
#